data_AF-A0AA92W584-F1
#
_entry.id   AF-A0AA92W584-F1
#
_cell.length_a   1.000
_cell.length_b   1.000
_cell.length_c   1.000
_cell.angle_alpha   90.00
_cell.angle_beta   90.00
_cell.angle_gamma   90.00
#
_symmetry.space_group_name_H-M   'P 1'
#
loop_
_entity.id
_entity.type
_entity.pdbx_description
1 polymer ?
#
loop_
_entity_poly.entity_id
_entity_poly.type
_entity_poly.pdbx_seq_one_letter_code
_entity_poly.pdbx_strand_id
1 'polypeptide(L)'
;MRYFSPLEKQIVSALIGLKNPPENVFGMVMQSILFSKGKLALLIVNQGKDGMLLLPNRDLKTITTSMTEMVEFISLMEFLEKERLIYVQSFPMTCDVSLFYEGSSIYLDITRDEFNNFSSTISPGESFVRNSNGYQVWQMGSVVLSTACGVDDLCERLLHYLNAMIYPTETLRGLVRNDFLTDEELQCRAQLKEARKSVRISTIAFLLSICSIVVSPIVSVWVSNHYGYSTLSEKQLLRLESVIKKMCKTDTVVYNRRLLNDEPTFKVVSKNKD
;
A
#
# COMPACT_ATOMS: atom_id res chain seq x y z
N MET A 1 -14.92 3.87 1.72
CA MET A 1 -13.69 3.61 2.49
C MET A 1 -12.93 4.92 2.62
N ARG A 2 -12.51 5.33 3.83
CA ARG A 2 -11.84 6.62 4.07
C ARG A 2 -10.39 6.53 3.60
N TYR A 3 -9.95 7.48 2.80
CA TYR A 3 -8.53 7.64 2.48
C TYR A 3 -7.83 8.32 3.66
N PHE A 4 -6.73 7.75 4.15
CA PHE A 4 -5.95 8.35 5.22
C PHE A 4 -4.93 9.35 4.68
N SER A 5 -5.03 10.61 5.08
CA SER A 5 -4.06 11.65 4.75
C SER A 5 -2.70 11.41 5.45
N PRO A 6 -1.64 12.10 5.02
CA PRO A 6 -0.35 12.04 5.71
C PRO A 6 -0.43 12.42 7.20
N LEU A 7 -1.23 13.46 7.53
CA LEU A 7 -1.43 13.90 8.91
C LEU A 7 -2.18 12.83 9.72
N GLU A 8 -3.25 12.26 9.15
CA GLU A 8 -4.02 11.22 9.82
C GLU A 8 -3.18 9.98 10.11
N LYS A 9 -2.35 9.56 9.16
CA LYS A 9 -1.41 8.45 9.35
C LYS A 9 -0.41 8.73 10.47
N GLN A 10 0.07 9.97 10.57
CA GLN A 10 0.96 10.39 11.66
C GLN A 10 0.26 10.33 13.02
N ILE A 11 -0.98 10.83 13.12
CA ILE A 11 -1.79 10.77 14.34
C ILE A 11 -2.05 9.32 14.75
N VAL A 12 -2.48 8.45 13.83
CA VAL A 12 -2.74 7.03 14.12
C VAL A 12 -1.46 6.31 14.53
N SER A 13 -0.32 6.62 13.91
CA SER A 13 0.96 6.04 14.31
C SER A 13 1.36 6.46 15.73
N ALA A 14 1.12 7.73 16.09
CA ALA A 14 1.35 8.24 17.43
C ALA A 14 0.42 7.57 18.47
N LEU A 15 -0.86 7.36 18.12
CA LEU A 15 -1.83 6.63 18.94
C LEU A 15 -1.37 5.21 19.28
N ILE A 16 -0.85 4.46 18.31
CA ILE A 16 -0.36 3.09 18.53
C ILE A 16 0.93 3.09 19.37
N GLY A 17 1.75 4.13 19.23
CA GLY A 17 2.99 4.31 19.98
C GLY A 17 2.81 4.55 21.48
N LEU A 18 1.58 4.84 21.95
CA LEU A 18 1.25 5.02 23.36
C LEU A 18 1.47 3.71 24.13
N LYS A 19 2.63 3.56 24.78
CA LYS A 19 2.92 2.45 25.69
C LYS A 19 2.36 2.77 27.07
N ASN A 20 1.31 2.05 27.48
CA ASN A 20 0.69 2.05 28.82
C ASN A 20 0.22 3.44 29.33
N PRO A 21 -1.08 3.77 29.25
CA PRO A 21 -1.62 4.93 29.96
C PRO A 21 -1.54 4.66 31.48
N PRO A 22 -0.81 5.50 32.22
CA PRO A 22 -1.52 6.55 32.94
C PRO A 22 -0.84 7.93 32.92
N GLU A 23 0.35 8.08 32.36
CA GLU A 23 1.15 9.31 32.56
C GLU A 23 0.99 10.36 31.45
N ASN A 24 0.59 9.97 30.24
CA ASN A 24 0.51 10.89 29.10
C ASN A 24 -0.94 11.07 28.65
N VAL A 25 -1.49 12.25 28.94
CA VAL A 25 -2.70 12.76 28.30
C VAL A 25 -2.45 12.82 26.79
N PHE A 26 -3.38 12.34 25.95
CA PHE A 26 -3.18 12.28 24.50
C PHE A 26 -2.77 13.62 23.89
N GLY A 27 -3.29 14.72 24.46
CA GLY A 27 -2.90 16.07 24.13
C GLY A 27 -1.40 16.33 24.19
N MET A 28 -0.64 15.68 25.07
CA MET A 28 0.83 15.87 25.19
C MET A 28 1.53 15.35 23.94
N VAL A 29 1.10 14.21 23.43
CA VAL A 29 1.65 13.64 22.20
C VAL A 29 1.24 14.50 21.00
N MET A 30 0.00 14.98 21.00
CA MET A 30 -0.52 15.84 19.93
C MET A 30 0.12 17.22 19.87
N GLN A 31 0.71 17.74 20.96
CA GLN A 31 1.45 19.01 20.93
C GLN A 31 2.53 19.03 19.84
N SER A 32 3.32 17.97 19.70
CA SER A 32 4.38 17.90 18.69
C SER A 32 3.87 17.76 17.25
N ILE A 33 2.63 17.29 17.05
CA ILE A 33 2.05 17.01 15.73
C ILE A 33 1.21 18.19 15.25
N LEU A 34 0.30 18.67 16.11
CA LEU A 34 -0.69 19.69 15.78
C LEU A 34 -0.26 21.10 16.25
N PHE A 35 0.47 21.20 17.36
CA PHE A 35 0.80 22.47 18.02
C PHE A 35 2.32 22.71 18.08
N SER A 36 2.98 22.41 16.96
CA SER A 36 4.44 22.44 16.86
C SER A 36 5.04 23.84 17.07
N LYS A 37 6.27 23.85 17.58
CA LYS A 37 6.96 25.07 18.00
C LYS A 37 7.01 26.12 16.88
N GLY A 38 6.52 27.32 17.19
CA GLY A 38 6.51 28.48 16.29
C GLY A 38 5.46 28.48 15.18
N LYS A 39 4.61 27.45 15.10
CA LYS A 39 3.55 27.38 14.10
C LYS A 39 2.17 27.66 14.66
N LEU A 40 1.80 26.98 15.74
CA LEU A 40 0.45 26.99 16.26
C LEU A 40 0.46 26.68 17.75
N ALA A 41 -0.35 27.40 18.53
CA ALA A 41 -0.76 26.97 19.86
C ALA A 41 -2.29 26.99 19.94
N LEU A 42 -2.85 26.15 20.80
CA LEU A 42 -4.26 26.17 21.14
C LEU A 42 -4.42 26.54 22.61
N LEU A 43 -5.09 27.65 22.86
CA LEU A 43 -5.51 28.08 24.18
C LEU A 43 -6.99 27.78 24.37
N ILE A 44 -7.32 27.12 25.47
CA ILE A 44 -8.70 26.83 25.86
C ILE A 44 -8.93 27.44 27.24
N VAL A 45 -9.98 28.23 27.36
CA VAL A 45 -10.36 28.95 28.58
C VAL A 45 -11.80 28.56 28.95
N ASN A 46 -12.16 28.75 30.23
CA ASN A 46 -13.51 28.53 30.74
C ASN A 46 -14.00 27.09 30.50
N GLN A 47 -13.11 26.11 30.71
CA GLN A 47 -13.43 24.67 30.63
C GLN A 47 -13.95 24.23 29.24
N GLY A 48 -13.44 24.83 28.16
CA GLY A 48 -13.82 24.46 26.79
C GLY A 48 -14.86 25.36 26.13
N LYS A 49 -15.31 26.42 26.80
CA LYS A 49 -16.27 27.38 26.23
C LYS A 49 -15.63 28.36 25.25
N ASP A 50 -14.41 28.79 25.54
CA ASP A 50 -13.69 29.75 24.71
C ASP A 50 -12.39 29.12 24.24
N GLY A 51 -12.23 29.01 22.91
CA GLY A 51 -11.07 28.39 22.28
C GLY A 51 -10.39 29.36 21.32
N MET A 52 -9.07 29.48 21.40
CA MET A 52 -8.29 30.35 20.51
C MET A 52 -7.06 29.64 19.95
N LEU A 53 -6.92 29.69 18.64
CA LEU A 53 -5.68 29.35 17.96
C LEU A 53 -4.75 30.56 17.95
N LEU A 54 -3.55 30.38 18.47
CA LEU A 54 -2.49 31.39 18.48
C LEU A 54 -1.52 31.09 17.34
N LEU A 55 -1.33 32.08 16.46
CA LEU A 55 -0.59 31.97 15.21
C LEU A 55 0.50 33.03 15.12
N PRO A 56 1.60 32.77 14.39
CA PRO A 56 2.69 33.73 14.22
C PRO A 56 2.27 34.92 13.35
N ASN A 57 1.36 34.72 12.39
CA ASN A 57 0.88 35.75 11.46
C ASN A 57 -0.61 35.58 11.11
N ARG A 58 -1.26 36.66 10.65
CA ARG A 58 -2.66 36.72 10.18
C ARG A 58 -2.86 36.27 8.74
N ASP A 59 -1.91 35.54 8.16
CA ASP A 59 -2.03 35.10 6.78
C ASP A 59 -3.22 34.15 6.63
N LEU A 60 -4.13 34.46 5.70
CA LEU A 60 -5.32 33.65 5.45
C LEU A 60 -4.97 32.19 5.18
N LYS A 61 -3.87 31.95 4.45
CA LYS A 61 -3.37 30.60 4.16
C LYS A 61 -2.99 29.84 5.43
N THR A 62 -2.32 30.49 6.37
CA THR A 62 -1.90 29.86 7.64
C THR A 62 -3.13 29.55 8.48
N ILE A 63 -4.07 30.50 8.59
CA ILE A 63 -5.34 30.29 9.31
C ILE A 63 -6.13 29.13 8.71
N THR A 64 -6.31 29.10 7.38
CA THR A 64 -7.09 28.05 6.73
C THR A 64 -6.41 26.68 6.84
N THR A 65 -5.07 26.62 6.71
CA THR A 65 -4.32 25.37 6.92
C THR A 65 -4.48 24.86 8.34
N SER A 66 -4.26 25.70 9.36
CA SER A 66 -4.40 25.28 10.76
C SER A 66 -5.83 24.85 11.11
N MET A 67 -6.84 25.57 10.61
CA MET A 67 -8.25 25.17 10.80
C MET A 67 -8.57 23.84 10.11
N THR A 68 -8.03 23.61 8.91
CA THR A 68 -8.19 22.34 8.19
C THR A 68 -7.58 21.19 8.98
N GLU A 69 -6.38 21.37 9.54
CA GLU A 69 -5.72 20.37 10.38
C GLU A 69 -6.54 20.05 11.65
N MET A 70 -7.16 21.04 12.29
CA MET A 70 -8.04 20.82 13.46
C MET A 70 -9.29 20.01 13.09
N VAL A 71 -9.95 20.38 11.98
CA VAL A 71 -11.16 19.67 11.50
C VAL A 71 -10.82 18.25 11.07
N GLU A 72 -9.68 18.07 10.40
CA GLU A 72 -9.18 16.76 9.98
C GLU A 72 -8.88 15.87 11.19
N PHE A 73 -8.23 16.41 12.22
CA PHE A 73 -8.02 15.72 13.49
C PHE A 73 -9.34 15.28 14.14
N ILE A 74 -10.30 16.20 14.33
CA ILE A 74 -11.59 15.87 14.94
C ILE A 74 -12.31 14.80 14.12
N SER A 75 -12.36 14.97 12.81
CA SER A 75 -13.00 14.03 11.90
C SER A 75 -12.37 12.64 11.98
N LEU A 76 -11.04 12.56 12.09
CA LEU A 76 -10.33 11.29 12.27
C LEU A 76 -10.72 10.64 13.59
N MET A 77 -10.66 11.38 14.69
CA MET A 77 -10.93 10.85 16.03
C MET A 77 -12.36 10.30 16.14
N GLU A 78 -13.35 11.05 15.63
CA GLU A 78 -14.74 10.60 15.60
C GLU A 78 -14.94 9.34 14.76
N PHE A 79 -14.25 9.24 13.63
CA PHE A 79 -14.30 8.04 12.80
C PHE A 79 -13.69 6.85 13.53
N LEU A 80 -12.51 7.02 14.14
CA LEU A 80 -11.85 5.94 14.88
C LEU A 80 -12.72 5.46 16.05
N GLU A 81 -13.37 6.38 16.75
CA GLU A 81 -14.27 6.05 17.85
C GLU A 81 -15.54 5.35 17.36
N LYS A 82 -16.20 5.89 16.32
CA LYS A 82 -17.42 5.34 15.73
C LYS A 82 -17.21 3.92 15.19
N GLU A 83 -16.09 3.68 14.52
CA GLU A 83 -15.72 2.36 13.99
C GLU A 83 -15.09 1.44 15.05
N ARG A 84 -15.08 1.85 16.33
CA ARG A 84 -14.55 1.09 17.47
C ARG A 84 -13.08 0.68 17.28
N LEU A 85 -12.30 1.53 16.60
CA LEU A 85 -10.86 1.41 16.42
C LEU A 85 -10.08 1.98 17.62
N ILE A 86 -10.74 2.82 18.42
CA ILE A 86 -10.24 3.33 19.69
C ILE A 86 -11.33 3.30 20.75
N TYR A 87 -10.93 3.26 22.02
CA TYR A 87 -11.79 3.62 23.15
C TYR A 87 -11.29 4.91 23.78
N VAL A 88 -12.21 5.82 24.06
CA VAL A 88 -11.91 7.14 24.62
C VAL A 88 -12.44 7.19 26.05
N GLN A 89 -11.56 7.46 27.00
CA GLN A 89 -11.90 7.71 28.39
C GLN A 89 -11.61 9.17 28.70
N SER A 90 -12.64 10.00 28.67
CA SER A 90 -12.55 11.41 29.03
C SER A 90 -12.53 11.60 30.54
N PHE A 91 -11.74 12.56 31.00
CA PHE A 91 -11.73 13.01 32.39
C PHE A 91 -12.33 14.41 32.50
N PRO A 92 -13.09 14.70 33.58
CA PRO A 92 -13.57 16.05 33.82
C PRO A 92 -12.37 17.00 33.96
N MET A 93 -12.47 18.17 33.32
CA MET A 93 -11.46 19.21 33.44
C MET A 93 -11.36 19.66 34.90
N THR A 94 -10.14 19.63 35.44
CA THR A 94 -9.84 20.21 36.75
C THR A 94 -9.31 21.63 36.66
N CYS A 95 -8.95 22.10 35.46
CA CYS A 95 -8.33 23.40 35.22
C CYS A 95 -9.19 24.27 34.29
N ASP A 96 -9.30 25.55 34.64
CA ASP A 96 -10.06 26.53 33.86
C ASP A 96 -9.36 26.96 32.57
N VAL A 97 -8.02 26.78 32.50
CA VAL A 97 -7.22 27.14 31.33
C VAL A 97 -6.25 26.03 30.95
N SER A 98 -6.23 25.70 29.66
CA SER A 98 -5.32 24.70 29.06
C SER A 98 -4.61 25.30 27.85
N LEU A 99 -3.30 25.03 27.74
CA LEU A 99 -2.48 25.43 26.59
C LEU A 99 -1.85 24.20 25.96
N PHE A 100 -2.14 23.99 24.68
CA PHE A 100 -1.48 22.98 23.88
C PHE A 100 -0.44 23.67 22.99
N TYR A 101 0.82 23.49 23.35
CA TYR A 101 1.97 23.92 22.57
C TYR A 101 3.15 22.99 22.81
N GLU A 102 3.94 22.71 21.78
CA GLU A 102 5.10 21.84 21.88
C GLU A 102 6.14 22.36 22.89
N GLY A 103 6.32 21.61 23.98
CA GLY A 103 7.26 21.94 25.06
C GLY A 103 6.63 22.69 26.24
N SER A 104 5.33 23.00 26.19
CA SER A 104 4.60 23.57 27.33
C SER A 104 3.95 22.48 28.18
N SER A 105 3.75 22.74 29.47
CA SER A 105 2.78 21.98 30.26
C SER A 105 1.37 22.25 29.71
N ILE A 106 0.50 21.23 29.68
CA ILE A 106 -0.88 21.37 29.21
C ILE A 106 -1.70 22.23 30.16
N TYR A 107 -1.57 21.94 31.46
CA TYR A 107 -2.26 22.68 32.50
C TYR A 107 -1.45 23.91 32.86
N LEU A 108 -2.09 25.06 32.74
CA LEU A 108 -1.52 26.33 33.15
C LEU A 108 -2.13 26.70 34.50
N ASP A 109 -1.29 26.87 35.51
CA ASP A 109 -1.71 27.47 36.76
C ASP A 109 -1.75 28.98 36.53
N ILE A 110 -2.91 29.51 36.11
CA ILE A 110 -3.03 30.93 35.81
C ILE A 110 -3.54 31.69 37.02
N THR A 111 -2.65 32.49 37.60
CA THR A 111 -3.00 33.56 38.52
C THR A 111 -3.74 34.65 37.76
N ARG A 112 -4.98 34.94 38.18
CA ARG A 112 -5.74 36.11 37.72
C ARG A 112 -5.33 37.31 38.57
N ASP A 113 -5.01 38.44 37.94
CA ASP A 113 -4.90 39.71 38.65
C ASP A 113 -6.29 40.30 38.96
N GLU A 114 -6.32 41.37 39.77
CA GLU A 114 -7.55 42.09 40.16
C GLU A 114 -8.32 42.70 38.97
N PHE A 115 -7.70 42.77 37.79
CA PHE A 115 -8.27 43.27 36.54
C PHE A 115 -8.62 42.16 35.55
N ASN A 116 -8.59 40.88 35.99
CA ASN A 116 -8.90 39.71 35.17
C ASN A 116 -7.93 39.53 33.98
N ASN A 117 -6.71 40.07 34.09
CA ASN A 117 -5.63 39.79 33.16
C ASN A 117 -4.99 38.46 33.55
N PHE A 118 -4.78 37.63 32.52
CA PHE A 118 -4.05 36.38 32.64
C PHE A 118 -2.56 36.71 32.55
N SER A 119 -1.84 36.61 33.66
CA SER A 119 -0.38 36.53 33.65
C SER A 119 -0.01 35.19 34.26
N SER A 120 0.46 34.26 33.44
CA SER A 120 1.08 33.03 33.93
C SER A 120 2.49 32.97 33.40
N THR A 121 3.43 32.69 34.29
CA THR A 121 4.77 32.22 33.95
C THR A 121 4.68 30.71 33.97
N ILE A 122 4.50 30.14 32.79
CA ILE A 122 4.26 28.71 32.59
C ILE A 122 5.58 27.94 32.77
N SER A 123 6.68 28.56 32.31
CA SER A 123 8.09 28.15 32.46
C SER A 123 9.01 29.38 32.41
N PRO A 124 10.30 29.28 32.79
CA PRO A 124 11.25 30.40 32.65
C PRO A 124 11.33 30.89 31.19
N GLY A 125 10.89 32.13 30.93
CA GLY A 125 10.90 32.74 29.59
C GLY A 125 9.62 32.57 28.77
N GLU A 126 8.55 32.04 29.38
CA GLU A 126 7.20 31.99 28.80
C GLU A 126 6.33 33.07 29.43
N SER A 127 5.73 33.92 28.60
CA SER A 127 4.79 34.95 29.06
C SER A 127 3.54 34.95 28.19
N PHE A 128 2.40 34.84 28.85
CA PHE A 128 1.11 35.14 28.26
C PHE A 128 0.74 36.58 28.61
N VAL A 129 0.51 37.42 27.60
CA VAL A 129 0.13 38.82 27.78
C VAL A 129 -1.17 39.09 27.04
N ARG A 130 -2.23 39.39 27.80
CA ARG A 130 -3.45 39.98 27.26
C ARG A 130 -3.23 41.49 27.14
N ASN A 131 -3.18 42.01 25.92
CA ASN A 131 -3.13 43.45 25.69
C ASN A 131 -4.52 44.07 25.97
N SER A 132 -4.59 45.33 26.37
CA SER A 132 -5.81 46.10 26.65
C SER A 132 -6.80 46.19 25.48
N ASN A 133 -6.37 45.77 24.27
CA ASN A 133 -7.20 45.68 23.07
C ASN A 133 -7.78 44.26 22.83
N GLY A 134 -7.66 43.34 23.79
CA GLY A 134 -8.19 41.97 23.70
C GLY A 134 -7.30 40.97 22.94
N TYR A 135 -6.17 41.41 22.38
CA TYR A 135 -5.21 40.53 21.71
C TYR A 135 -4.41 39.71 22.72
N GLN A 136 -4.42 38.39 22.53
CA GLN A 136 -3.65 37.43 23.31
C GLN A 136 -2.33 37.20 22.59
N VAL A 137 -1.24 37.68 23.20
CA VAL A 137 0.11 37.43 22.71
C VAL A 137 0.73 36.38 23.59
N TRP A 138 1.10 35.25 22.99
CA TRP A 138 1.89 34.24 23.67
C TRP A 138 3.34 34.33 23.16
N GLN A 139 4.28 34.42 24.10
CA GLN A 139 5.70 34.50 23.80
C GLN A 139 6.46 33.40 24.55
N MET A 140 7.32 32.71 23.82
CA MET A 140 8.29 31.75 24.37
C MET A 140 9.65 32.00 23.74
N GLY A 141 10.56 32.58 24.51
CA GLY A 141 11.86 33.02 24.00
C GLY A 141 11.71 34.04 22.86
N SER A 142 12.21 33.68 21.67
CA SER A 142 12.14 34.51 20.45
C SER A 142 10.86 34.33 19.63
N VAL A 143 10.00 33.37 20.00
CA VAL A 143 8.77 33.05 19.26
C VAL A 143 7.61 33.86 19.83
N VAL A 144 6.91 34.58 18.95
CA VAL A 144 5.71 35.35 19.32
C VAL A 144 4.54 34.88 18.47
N LEU A 145 3.48 34.40 19.11
CA LEU A 145 2.19 34.09 18.50
C LEU A 145 1.23 35.23 18.89
N SER A 146 0.98 36.12 17.93
CA SER A 146 0.26 37.39 18.16
C SER A 146 -1.14 37.42 17.57
N THR A 147 -1.46 36.43 16.73
CA THR A 147 -2.74 36.32 16.05
C THR A 147 -3.61 35.32 16.76
N ALA A 148 -4.80 35.74 17.19
CA ALA A 148 -5.82 34.85 17.73
C ALA A 148 -6.91 34.61 16.67
N CYS A 149 -7.27 33.35 16.46
CA CYS A 149 -8.43 32.93 15.69
C CYS A 149 -9.35 32.11 16.60
N GLY A 150 -10.60 32.56 16.76
CA GLY A 150 -11.59 31.88 17.61
C GLY A 150 -11.99 30.54 17.01
N VAL A 151 -12.07 29.52 17.87
CA VAL A 151 -12.43 28.14 17.52
C VAL A 151 -13.45 27.56 18.50
N ASP A 152 -14.32 28.41 19.04
CA ASP A 152 -15.28 28.08 20.09
C ASP A 152 -16.14 26.86 19.74
N ASP A 153 -16.63 26.78 18.50
CA ASP A 153 -17.45 25.65 18.00
C ASP A 153 -16.71 24.30 17.95
N LEU A 154 -15.38 24.33 17.85
CA LEU A 154 -14.53 23.14 17.79
C LEU A 154 -13.91 22.81 19.14
N CYS A 155 -13.92 23.77 20.06
CA CYS A 155 -13.17 23.75 21.31
C CYS A 155 -13.56 22.55 22.18
N GLU A 156 -14.85 22.31 22.37
CA GLU A 156 -15.36 21.20 23.17
C GLU A 156 -14.93 19.83 22.58
N ARG A 157 -15.02 19.67 21.26
CA ARG A 157 -14.61 18.43 20.55
C ARG A 157 -13.10 18.22 20.58
N LEU A 158 -12.32 19.29 20.38
CA LEU A 158 -10.86 19.24 20.51
C LEU A 158 -10.49 18.83 21.94
N LEU A 159 -11.09 19.46 22.94
CA LEU A 159 -10.82 19.22 24.34
C LEU A 159 -11.18 17.79 24.77
N HIS A 160 -12.31 17.28 24.27
CA HIS A 160 -12.75 15.90 24.53
C HIS A 160 -11.66 14.89 24.18
N TYR A 161 -11.05 15.00 23.00
CA TYR A 161 -9.99 14.08 22.58
C TYR A 161 -8.63 14.43 23.19
N LEU A 162 -8.28 15.71 23.25
CA LEU A 162 -6.97 16.12 23.76
C LEU A 162 -6.81 15.85 25.26
N ASN A 163 -7.88 15.86 26.06
CA ASN A 163 -7.82 15.56 27.49
C ASN A 163 -8.16 14.10 27.84
N ALA A 164 -8.40 13.25 26.84
CA ALA A 164 -8.77 11.86 27.08
C ALA A 164 -7.55 10.92 27.17
N MET A 165 -7.74 9.81 27.89
CA MET A 165 -6.95 8.61 27.68
C MET A 165 -7.56 7.82 26.52
N ILE A 166 -6.74 7.52 25.52
CA ILE A 166 -7.18 6.80 24.33
C ILE A 166 -6.51 5.44 24.27
N TYR A 167 -7.32 4.40 24.10
CA TYR A 167 -6.89 3.02 24.03
C TYR A 167 -7.06 2.51 22.59
N PRO A 168 -5.97 2.32 21.83
CA PRO A 168 -6.06 1.76 20.48
C PRO A 168 -6.41 0.27 20.55
N THR A 169 -7.32 -0.17 19.67
CA THR A 169 -7.70 -1.58 19.59
C THR A 169 -6.75 -2.38 18.69
N GLU A 170 -6.84 -3.72 18.77
CA GLU A 170 -6.06 -4.60 17.89
C GLU A 170 -6.45 -4.46 16.40
N THR A 171 -7.68 -4.08 16.09
CA THR A 171 -8.10 -3.82 14.71
C THR A 171 -7.40 -2.60 14.13
N LEU A 172 -7.22 -1.52 14.91
CA LEU A 172 -6.43 -0.36 14.49
C LEU A 172 -4.94 -0.72 14.28
N ARG A 173 -4.38 -1.58 15.15
CA ARG A 173 -3.02 -2.09 15.00
C ARG A 173 -2.86 -2.93 13.72
N GLY A 174 -3.86 -3.76 13.41
CA GLY A 174 -3.93 -4.50 12.15
C GLY A 174 -3.95 -3.57 10.94
N LEU A 175 -4.79 -2.52 10.99
CA LEU A 175 -4.89 -1.52 9.93
C LEU A 175 -3.54 -0.85 9.64
N VAL A 176 -2.79 -0.46 10.67
CA VAL A 176 -1.46 0.16 10.49
C VAL A 176 -0.41 -0.83 9.99
N ARG A 177 -0.43 -2.09 10.45
CA ARG A 177 0.45 -3.15 9.92
C ARG A 177 0.22 -3.41 8.42
N ASN A 178 -1.00 -3.14 7.96
CA ASN A 178 -1.44 -3.33 6.58
C ASN A 178 -1.33 -2.05 5.73
N ASP A 179 -0.53 -1.06 6.14
CA ASP A 179 -0.38 0.24 5.45
C ASP A 179 -1.70 1.01 5.24
N PHE A 180 -2.62 0.90 6.20
CA PHE A 180 -3.96 1.49 6.17
C PHE A 180 -4.89 0.91 5.08
N LEU A 181 -4.60 -0.30 4.60
CA LEU A 181 -5.43 -1.04 3.67
C LEU A 181 -6.35 -2.03 4.43
N THR A 182 -7.56 -2.22 3.94
CA THR A 182 -8.45 -3.27 4.48
C THR A 182 -8.00 -4.65 4.02
N ASP A 183 -8.46 -5.67 4.74
CA ASP A 183 -8.26 -7.06 4.36
C ASP A 183 -8.83 -7.35 2.95
N GLU A 184 -9.93 -6.70 2.57
CA GLU A 184 -10.51 -6.80 1.22
C GLU A 184 -9.57 -6.26 0.14
N GLU A 185 -8.97 -5.09 0.36
CA GLU A 185 -8.01 -4.50 -0.58
C GLU A 185 -6.72 -5.32 -0.67
N LEU A 186 -6.27 -5.89 0.45
CA LEU A 186 -5.14 -6.82 0.48
C LEU A 186 -5.44 -8.08 -0.31
N GLN A 187 -6.61 -8.69 -0.12
CA GLN A 187 -7.06 -9.85 -0.89
C GLN A 187 -7.16 -9.52 -2.37
N CYS A 188 -7.74 -8.38 -2.73
CA CYS A 188 -7.82 -7.93 -4.12
C CYS A 188 -6.42 -7.74 -4.73
N ARG A 189 -5.47 -7.13 -4.03
CA ARG A 189 -4.07 -7.00 -4.48
C ARG A 189 -3.39 -8.36 -4.64
N ALA A 190 -3.63 -9.29 -3.71
CA ALA A 190 -3.11 -10.65 -3.81
C ALA A 190 -3.67 -11.37 -5.05
N GLN A 191 -4.99 -11.30 -5.26
CA GLN A 191 -5.67 -11.86 -6.43
C GLN A 191 -5.17 -11.24 -7.74
N LEU A 192 -4.98 -9.92 -7.80
CA LEU A 192 -4.41 -9.25 -8.97
C LEU A 192 -2.97 -9.69 -9.24
N LYS A 193 -2.17 -9.91 -8.20
CA LYS A 193 -0.79 -10.41 -8.32
C LYS A 193 -0.77 -11.85 -8.85
N GLU A 194 -1.68 -12.69 -8.36
CA GLU A 194 -1.88 -14.06 -8.84
C GLU A 194 -2.38 -14.10 -10.28
N ALA A 195 -3.37 -13.27 -10.63
CA ALA A 195 -3.89 -13.13 -11.99
C ALA A 195 -2.77 -12.70 -12.96
N ARG A 196 -1.93 -11.73 -12.60
CA ARG A 196 -0.77 -11.32 -13.42
C ARG A 196 0.24 -12.45 -13.62
N LYS A 197 0.50 -13.27 -12.59
CA LYS A 197 1.37 -14.45 -12.73
C LYS A 197 0.73 -15.48 -13.67
N SER A 198 -0.56 -15.74 -13.52
CA SER A 198 -1.33 -16.63 -14.39
C SER A 198 -1.26 -16.18 -15.86
N VAL A 199 -1.44 -14.89 -16.12
CA VAL A 199 -1.29 -14.32 -17.48
C VAL A 199 0.11 -14.55 -18.05
N ARG A 200 1.18 -14.36 -17.26
CA ARG A 200 2.55 -14.64 -17.71
C ARG A 200 2.77 -16.12 -18.02
N ILE A 201 2.31 -17.01 -17.16
CA ILE A 201 2.42 -18.46 -17.37
C ILE A 201 1.66 -18.87 -18.63
N SER A 202 0.42 -18.38 -18.78
CA SER A 202 -0.40 -18.61 -19.96
C SER A 202 0.28 -18.12 -21.25
N THR A 203 0.92 -16.94 -21.19
CA THR A 203 1.68 -16.39 -22.32
C THR A 203 2.85 -17.30 -22.72
N ILE A 204 3.61 -17.82 -21.74
CA ILE A 204 4.72 -18.75 -22.00
C ILE A 204 4.20 -20.07 -22.57
N ALA A 205 3.14 -20.63 -21.98
CA ALA A 205 2.53 -21.87 -22.45
C ALA A 205 2.01 -21.73 -23.89
N PHE A 206 1.40 -20.59 -24.21
CA PHE A 206 0.96 -20.26 -25.57
C PHE A 206 2.13 -20.22 -26.56
N LEU A 207 3.24 -19.57 -26.20
CA LEU A 207 4.45 -19.55 -27.03
C LEU A 207 5.04 -20.95 -27.24
N LEU A 208 5.12 -21.76 -26.17
CA LEU A 208 5.58 -23.15 -26.26
C LEU A 208 4.68 -24.00 -27.15
N SER A 209 3.36 -23.78 -27.09
CA SER A 209 2.41 -24.45 -27.96
C SER A 209 2.59 -24.06 -29.44
N ILE A 210 2.88 -22.80 -29.73
CA ILE A 210 3.19 -22.38 -31.10
C ILE A 210 4.50 -23.02 -31.57
N CYS A 211 5.54 -23.00 -30.73
CA CYS A 211 6.83 -23.63 -31.04
C CYS A 211 6.67 -25.14 -31.27
N SER A 212 5.89 -25.85 -30.47
CA SER A 212 5.70 -27.29 -30.65
C SER A 212 5.01 -27.63 -31.97
N ILE A 213 4.03 -26.83 -32.40
CA ILE A 213 3.36 -27.00 -33.70
C ILE A 213 4.33 -26.81 -34.86
N VAL A 214 5.25 -25.84 -34.77
CA VAL A 214 6.21 -25.55 -35.86
C VAL A 214 7.39 -26.54 -35.86
N VAL A 215 7.91 -26.90 -34.68
CA VAL A 215 9.12 -27.73 -34.55
C VAL A 215 8.81 -29.21 -34.71
N SER A 216 7.62 -29.68 -34.29
CA SER A 216 7.23 -31.10 -34.34
C SER A 216 7.33 -31.71 -35.74
N PRO A 217 6.80 -31.09 -36.82
CA PRO A 217 6.94 -31.62 -38.17
C PRO A 217 8.40 -31.69 -38.64
N ILE A 218 9.21 -30.68 -38.31
CA ILE A 218 10.62 -30.59 -38.73
C ILE A 218 11.45 -31.70 -38.07
N VAL A 219 11.29 -31.86 -36.75
CA VAL A 219 11.99 -32.92 -36.00
C VAL A 219 11.49 -34.30 -36.43
N SER A 220 10.19 -34.46 -36.64
CA SER A 220 9.60 -35.72 -37.12
C SER A 220 10.17 -36.13 -38.48
N VAL A 221 10.26 -35.20 -39.43
CA VAL A 221 10.87 -35.45 -40.75
C VAL A 221 12.35 -35.77 -40.62
N TRP A 222 13.10 -35.05 -39.76
CA TRP A 222 14.52 -35.32 -39.54
C TRP A 222 14.78 -36.70 -38.93
N VAL A 223 14.03 -37.07 -37.89
CA VAL A 223 14.10 -38.40 -37.26
C VAL A 223 13.71 -39.49 -38.25
N SER A 224 12.63 -39.28 -39.01
CA SER A 224 12.19 -40.21 -40.04
C SER A 224 13.24 -40.40 -41.13
N ASN A 225 13.89 -39.33 -41.60
CA ASN A 225 14.98 -39.45 -42.56
C ASN A 225 16.25 -40.09 -41.99
N HIS A 226 16.58 -39.86 -40.72
CA HIS A 226 17.80 -40.43 -40.14
C HIS A 226 17.67 -41.92 -39.84
N TYR A 227 16.49 -42.36 -39.39
CA TYR A 227 16.25 -43.74 -38.95
C TYR A 227 15.38 -44.57 -39.91
N GLY A 228 14.76 -43.96 -40.92
CA GLY A 228 13.84 -44.62 -41.86
C GLY A 228 14.51 -45.30 -43.05
N TYR A 229 15.79 -45.01 -43.33
CA TYR A 229 16.52 -45.73 -44.38
C TYR A 229 17.07 -47.05 -43.84
N SER A 230 16.26 -48.11 -43.91
CA SER A 230 16.77 -49.47 -43.87
C SER A 230 17.47 -49.78 -45.21
N THR A 231 18.77 -49.53 -45.29
CA THR A 231 19.57 -50.01 -46.42
C THR A 231 19.73 -51.53 -46.27
N LEU A 232 19.18 -52.30 -47.21
CA LEU A 232 19.44 -53.74 -47.26
C LEU A 232 20.94 -53.93 -47.49
N SER A 233 21.64 -54.50 -46.51
CA SER A 233 23.07 -54.80 -46.68
C SER A 233 23.28 -55.76 -47.85
N GLU A 234 24.39 -55.64 -48.55
CA GLU A 234 24.76 -56.48 -49.70
C GLU A 234 24.65 -57.99 -49.39
N LYS A 235 24.90 -58.38 -48.12
CA LYS A 235 24.71 -59.75 -47.62
C LYS A 235 23.24 -60.19 -47.56
N GLN A 236 22.32 -59.29 -47.25
CA GLN A 236 20.88 -59.57 -47.27
C GLN A 236 20.36 -59.66 -48.70
N LEU A 237 20.89 -58.83 -49.62
CA LEU A 237 20.55 -58.87 -51.04
C LEU A 237 21.06 -60.16 -51.70
N LEU A 238 22.29 -60.59 -51.38
CA LEU A 238 22.85 -61.88 -51.82
C LEU A 238 22.11 -63.08 -51.22
N ARG A 239 21.64 -63.00 -49.95
CA ARG A 239 20.76 -64.04 -49.38
C ARG A 239 19.44 -64.12 -50.14
N LEU A 240 18.82 -62.98 -50.45
CA LEU A 240 17.58 -62.93 -51.21
C LEU A 240 17.77 -63.53 -52.62
N GLU A 241 18.84 -63.17 -53.31
CA GLU A 241 19.17 -63.71 -54.64
C GLU A 241 19.42 -65.23 -54.57
N SER A 242 20.09 -65.71 -53.52
CA SER A 242 20.32 -67.14 -53.32
C SER A 242 19.03 -67.92 -53.07
N VAL A 243 18.07 -67.34 -52.35
CA VAL A 243 16.75 -67.96 -52.09
C VAL A 243 15.91 -67.97 -53.37
N ILE A 244 15.92 -66.89 -54.16
CA ILE A 244 15.22 -66.81 -55.46
C ILE A 244 15.82 -67.80 -56.46
N LYS A 245 17.15 -67.88 -56.59
CA LYS A 245 17.82 -68.88 -57.43
C LYS A 245 17.54 -70.32 -56.98
N LYS A 246 17.37 -70.54 -55.68
CA LYS A 246 17.03 -71.86 -55.14
C LYS A 246 15.59 -72.22 -55.47
N MET A 247 14.63 -71.29 -55.34
CA MET A 247 13.23 -71.51 -55.76
C MET A 247 13.13 -71.77 -57.27
N CYS A 248 13.82 -71.01 -58.12
CA CYS A 248 13.85 -71.25 -59.58
C CYS A 248 14.48 -72.59 -59.98
N LYS A 249 15.27 -73.23 -59.11
CA LYS A 249 15.84 -74.57 -59.37
C LYS A 249 14.96 -75.72 -58.89
N THR A 250 14.00 -75.46 -57.99
CA THR A 250 13.12 -76.50 -57.42
C THR A 250 11.73 -76.59 -58.05
N ASP A 251 11.38 -75.70 -58.97
CA ASP A 251 10.13 -75.83 -59.74
C ASP A 251 10.39 -76.29 -61.17
N THR A 252 10.41 -77.61 -61.37
CA THR A 252 9.71 -78.19 -62.52
C THR A 252 8.21 -78.00 -62.29
N VAL A 253 7.73 -76.77 -62.48
CA VAL A 253 6.31 -76.47 -62.61
C VAL A 253 6.12 -75.81 -63.97
N VAL A 254 5.42 -76.56 -64.82
CA VAL A 254 4.91 -76.24 -66.16
C VAL A 254 4.85 -74.74 -66.48
N TYR A 255 5.77 -74.28 -67.33
CA TYR A 255 5.59 -73.02 -68.05
C TYR A 255 4.39 -73.15 -68.99
N ASN A 256 3.26 -72.54 -68.61
CA ASN A 256 2.25 -72.19 -69.58
C ASN A 256 2.74 -70.93 -70.31
N ARG A 257 3.19 -71.12 -71.55
CA ARG A 257 3.70 -70.10 -72.47
C ARG A 257 2.59 -69.09 -72.80
N ARG A 258 2.34 -68.09 -71.96
CA ARG A 258 1.41 -66.98 -72.28
C ARG A 258 1.70 -65.60 -71.69
N LEU A 259 2.78 -65.39 -70.94
CA LEU A 259 3.09 -64.07 -70.34
C LEU A 259 4.53 -63.57 -70.61
N LEU A 260 5.10 -63.97 -71.75
CA LEU A 260 6.45 -63.56 -72.19
C LEU A 260 6.44 -62.34 -73.13
N ASN A 261 5.30 -61.67 -73.28
CA ASN A 261 5.19 -60.40 -73.99
C ASN A 261 4.62 -59.38 -73.02
N ASP A 262 5.48 -58.72 -72.27
CA ASP A 262 5.37 -57.30 -71.95
C ASP A 262 6.65 -56.89 -71.22
N GLU A 263 7.53 -56.19 -71.93
CA GLU A 263 8.69 -55.52 -71.35
C GLU A 263 8.22 -54.39 -70.43
N PRO A 264 8.59 -54.36 -69.13
CA PRO A 264 8.52 -53.13 -68.37
C PRO A 264 9.76 -52.29 -68.72
N THR A 265 9.53 -51.28 -69.57
CA THR A 265 10.46 -50.19 -69.84
C THR A 265 10.74 -49.39 -68.55
N PHE A 266 11.97 -49.46 -68.04
CA PHE A 266 12.44 -48.57 -66.98
C PHE A 266 12.81 -47.21 -67.58
N LYS A 267 11.96 -46.19 -67.37
CA LYS A 267 12.33 -44.79 -67.58
C LYS A 267 13.20 -44.33 -66.40
N VAL A 268 14.47 -44.03 -66.68
CA VAL A 268 15.33 -43.21 -65.81
C VAL A 268 14.78 -41.78 -65.85
N VAL A 269 14.17 -41.32 -64.76
CA VAL A 269 13.88 -39.90 -64.56
C VAL A 269 15.07 -39.30 -63.81
N SER A 270 16.04 -38.78 -64.55
CA SER A 270 16.94 -37.75 -64.03
C SER A 270 16.13 -36.46 -63.87
N LYS A 271 15.99 -35.95 -62.65
CA LYS A 271 15.66 -34.53 -62.45
C LYS A 271 16.86 -33.80 -61.90
N ASN A 272 17.30 -32.86 -62.73
CA ASN A 272 18.36 -31.90 -62.52
C ASN A 272 18.16 -31.10 -61.24
N LYS A 273 19.31 -30.74 -60.66
CA LYS A 273 19.50 -29.53 -59.86
C LYS A 273 19.07 -28.32 -60.68
N ASP A 274 18.21 -27.50 -60.09
CA ASP A 274 18.37 -26.04 -59.95
C ASP A 274 17.47 -25.59 -58.79
#